data_AF-A0AAV1CIR9-F1
#
_entry.id   AF-A0AAV1CIR9-F1
#
_cell.length_a   1.000
_cell.length_b   1.000
_cell.length_c   1.000
_cell.angle_alpha   90.00
_cell.angle_beta   90.00
_cell.angle_gamma   90.00
#
_symmetry.space_group_name_H-M   'P 1'
#
loop_
_entity.id
_entity.type
_entity.pdbx_description
1 polymer ?
#
loop_
_entity_poly.entity_id
_entity_poly.type
_entity_poly.pdbx_seq_one_letter_code
_entity_poly.pdbx_strand_id
1 'polypeptide(L)'
;MSSASTSSVFISSSNAITTQTHNHHLTNVLNLSFPRPKLVAARCFCGFTPRSSSPTLFKKLNRVFCSTLPSVSTNTTHYEFSDGGSEVELRLKLGDVDITSRDVIVDPKDDSLAIKVQLDGSLRTLMETSVLYEKIKPAETIWYLDDDELVVNLKKQDGELYWPDIVESWESLTVGVTQLLKGTSVYLVGESTEINQKISRELAVGLGYTPLDTKELMEAFTKQTIDSWESTQGSDAVAEVESAILENLSCHARTVVATVGGRHGAASRTDNWRHLFAGFTVWLSQSEATDEVSARDEAKRHFQDGTRGYSNAEVVVKLGGWDTNYSKTVAQATLSALKRLILSDKELPGKKSLYVRLGCRGDWPDIKPPGYDPSTANDA
;
A
#
# COMPACT_ATOMS: atom_id res chain seq x y z
N MET A 1 -48.80 -12.74 12.50
CA MET A 1 -48.46 -13.03 13.92
C MET A 1 -47.91 -14.45 13.98
N SER A 2 -46.79 -14.62 14.70
CA SER A 2 -46.14 -15.88 15.12
C SER A 2 -45.65 -16.85 14.03
N SER A 3 -44.36 -17.15 13.86
CA SER A 3 -43.32 -17.70 14.77
C SER A 3 -43.38 -19.22 14.93
N ALA A 4 -42.33 -19.91 14.44
CA ALA A 4 -41.67 -21.10 15.02
C ALA A 4 -40.53 -21.50 14.04
N SER A 5 -39.24 -21.32 14.37
CA SER A 5 -38.37 -22.16 15.21
C SER A 5 -38.02 -23.52 14.60
N THR A 6 -36.75 -23.70 14.15
CA THR A 6 -35.82 -24.84 14.39
C THR A 6 -34.61 -24.69 13.43
N SER A 7 -33.39 -24.42 13.92
CA SER A 7 -32.38 -25.32 14.54
C SER A 7 -31.47 -26.02 13.52
N SER A 8 -30.16 -25.78 13.61
CA SER A 8 -29.18 -26.87 13.81
C SER A 8 -27.78 -26.33 14.14
N VAL A 9 -27.32 -26.69 15.34
CA VAL A 9 -25.92 -26.77 15.76
C VAL A 9 -25.34 -28.08 15.21
N PHE A 10 -24.08 -28.09 14.79
CA PHE A 10 -23.29 -29.32 14.70
C PHE A 10 -21.94 -29.13 15.40
N ILE A 11 -21.75 -29.92 16.45
CA ILE A 11 -20.47 -30.26 17.07
C ILE A 11 -20.23 -31.73 16.74
N SER A 12 -19.01 -32.09 16.36
CA SER A 12 -18.54 -33.47 16.51
C SER A 12 -17.19 -33.49 17.21
N SER A 13 -17.15 -34.22 18.32
CA SER A 13 -15.99 -34.55 19.14
C SER A 13 -15.48 -35.95 18.81
N SER A 14 -14.19 -36.24 19.06
CA SER A 14 -13.74 -37.35 19.95
C SER A 14 -12.21 -37.59 19.93
N ASN A 15 -11.61 -37.43 21.11
CA ASN A 15 -10.61 -38.24 21.84
C ASN A 15 -9.33 -38.85 21.19
N ALA A 16 -8.20 -38.38 21.73
CA ALA A 16 -7.04 -39.06 22.35
C ALA A 16 -6.62 -40.51 21.99
N ILE A 17 -5.30 -40.73 21.80
CA ILE A 17 -4.44 -41.78 22.41
C ILE A 17 -2.92 -41.43 22.20
N THR A 18 -2.13 -41.92 23.14
CA THR A 18 -0.74 -41.66 23.54
C THR A 18 0.38 -42.37 22.71
N THR A 19 1.61 -41.88 22.91
CA THR A 19 2.93 -42.59 23.01
C THR A 19 3.83 -42.88 21.79
N GLN A 20 5.01 -42.24 21.85
CA GLN A 20 6.40 -42.77 21.79
C GLN A 20 7.18 -43.03 20.46
N THR A 21 8.27 -42.22 20.34
CA THR A 21 9.71 -42.53 20.10
C THR A 21 10.26 -43.10 18.77
N HIS A 22 11.32 -42.40 18.31
CA HIS A 22 12.56 -42.83 17.61
C HIS A 22 12.42 -43.61 16.27
N ASN A 23 13.15 -43.33 15.18
CA ASN A 23 14.59 -43.12 15.03
C ASN A 23 14.92 -42.61 13.59
N HIS A 24 16.12 -42.07 13.46
CA HIS A 24 16.81 -41.58 12.27
C HIS A 24 16.73 -42.47 11.00
N HIS A 25 16.72 -41.84 9.81
CA HIS A 25 17.76 -42.09 8.80
C HIS A 25 17.89 -41.00 7.74
N LEU A 26 19.12 -40.89 7.26
CA LEU A 26 19.73 -39.90 6.38
C LEU A 26 19.25 -39.87 4.91
N THR A 27 19.44 -38.68 4.33
CA THR A 27 19.85 -38.37 2.94
C THR A 27 18.90 -38.71 1.78
N ASN A 28 18.39 -37.66 1.13
CA ASN A 28 18.68 -37.40 -0.28
C ASN A 28 18.38 -35.93 -0.61
N VAL A 29 19.44 -35.11 -0.59
CA VAL A 29 19.42 -33.76 -1.17
C VAL A 29 19.56 -33.94 -2.68
N LEU A 30 18.45 -33.80 -3.40
CA LEU A 30 18.49 -33.66 -4.86
C LEU A 30 18.99 -32.25 -5.17
N ASN A 31 20.28 -32.15 -5.52
CA ASN A 31 20.86 -30.96 -6.14
C ASN A 31 20.20 -30.76 -7.52
N LEU A 32 19.21 -29.87 -7.59
CA LEU A 32 18.70 -29.36 -8.86
C LEU A 32 19.61 -28.22 -9.31
N SER A 33 20.54 -28.54 -10.20
CA SER A 33 21.35 -27.55 -10.91
C SER A 33 20.48 -26.83 -11.95
N PHE A 34 20.16 -25.55 -11.71
CA PHE A 34 19.53 -24.68 -12.70
C PHE A 34 20.49 -24.42 -13.87
N PRO A 35 20.05 -24.54 -15.14
CA PRO A 35 20.83 -24.07 -16.27
C PRO A 35 20.93 -22.54 -16.20
N ARG A 36 22.12 -22.01 -15.93
CA ARG A 36 22.42 -20.57 -16.03
C ARG A 36 22.14 -20.10 -17.46
N PRO A 37 21.31 -19.07 -17.70
CA PRO A 37 21.25 -18.43 -19.00
C PRO A 37 22.61 -17.76 -19.26
N LYS A 38 23.16 -17.97 -20.47
CA LYS A 38 24.34 -17.24 -20.94
C LYS A 38 23.93 -15.79 -21.21
N LEU A 39 24.11 -14.93 -20.21
CA LEU A 39 24.16 -13.49 -20.37
C LEU A 39 25.54 -13.01 -19.91
N VAL A 40 26.15 -12.19 -20.75
CA VAL A 40 27.50 -11.66 -20.59
C VAL A 40 27.60 -10.89 -19.26
N ALA A 41 28.72 -11.10 -18.58
CA ALA A 41 28.91 -10.87 -17.15
C ALA A 41 28.92 -9.39 -16.71
N ALA A 42 28.32 -9.14 -15.54
CA ALA A 42 29.02 -8.52 -14.42
C ALA A 42 28.91 -9.49 -13.23
N ARG A 43 30.05 -10.01 -12.77
CA ARG A 43 30.14 -11.03 -11.72
C ARG A 43 29.81 -10.41 -10.36
N CYS A 44 28.78 -10.91 -9.68
CA CYS A 44 28.72 -10.91 -8.23
C CYS A 44 28.52 -12.37 -7.78
N PHE A 45 29.48 -12.90 -7.04
CA PHE A 45 29.42 -14.26 -6.47
C PHE A 45 28.99 -14.12 -5.01
N CYS A 46 27.82 -14.65 -4.65
CA CYS A 46 27.48 -14.96 -3.27
C CYS A 46 26.96 -16.41 -3.24
N GLY A 47 27.69 -17.28 -2.55
CA GLY A 47 27.29 -18.66 -2.31
C GLY A 47 26.24 -18.72 -1.20
N PHE A 48 25.18 -19.47 -1.42
CA PHE A 48 24.14 -19.73 -0.43
C PHE A 48 24.53 -20.93 0.45
N THR A 49 24.50 -20.73 1.77
CA THR A 49 24.25 -21.78 2.76
C THR A 49 23.25 -21.22 3.77
N PRO A 50 22.21 -21.97 4.17
CA PRO A 50 21.18 -21.46 5.08
C PRO A 50 21.71 -21.51 6.51
N ARG A 51 21.68 -20.37 7.22
CA ARG A 51 21.83 -20.39 8.68
C ARG A 51 20.98 -19.29 9.33
N SER A 52 20.10 -19.78 10.20
CA SER A 52 19.22 -19.05 11.13
C SER A 52 19.87 -17.79 11.69
N SER A 53 19.19 -16.65 11.54
CA SER A 53 19.55 -15.39 12.19
C SER A 53 18.36 -14.84 12.99
N SER A 54 18.64 -14.49 14.25
CA SER A 54 17.73 -13.80 15.17
C SER A 54 17.53 -12.34 14.74
N PRO A 55 16.38 -11.71 15.06
CA PRO A 55 16.06 -10.39 14.52
C PRO A 55 16.84 -9.31 15.27
N THR A 56 17.67 -8.56 14.54
CA THR A 56 18.20 -7.28 15.02
C THR A 56 17.13 -6.21 14.90
N LEU A 57 17.05 -5.38 15.94
CA LEU A 57 16.00 -4.39 16.15
C LEU A 57 16.13 -3.24 15.13
N PHE A 58 15.35 -3.31 14.04
CA PHE A 58 15.33 -2.27 13.01
C PHE A 58 14.85 -0.92 13.60
N LYS A 59 15.59 0.16 13.34
CA LYS A 59 15.14 1.53 13.62
C LYS A 59 13.86 1.78 12.81
N LYS A 60 12.74 2.01 13.53
CA LYS A 60 11.41 2.24 12.98
C LYS A 60 11.43 3.44 12.03
N LEU A 61 11.21 3.21 10.73
CA LEU A 61 10.64 4.25 9.86
C LEU A 61 9.35 4.76 10.51
N ASN A 62 9.04 6.06 10.34
CA ASN A 62 7.75 6.61 10.74
C ASN A 62 6.65 5.87 9.98
N ARG A 63 5.94 4.96 10.66
CA ARG A 63 4.89 4.13 10.07
C ARG A 63 3.60 4.94 10.00
N VAL A 64 3.02 5.03 8.81
CA VAL A 64 1.79 5.79 8.56
C VAL A 64 0.60 4.85 8.64
N PHE A 65 -0.39 5.20 9.47
CA PHE A 65 -1.67 4.51 9.55
C PHE A 65 -2.72 5.34 8.83
N CYS A 66 -3.33 4.77 7.80
CA CYS A 66 -4.36 5.43 6.99
C CYS A 66 -5.73 5.17 7.62
N SER A 67 -6.37 6.24 8.11
CA SER A 67 -7.73 6.22 8.63
C SER A 67 -8.49 7.36 7.94
N THR A 68 -9.16 7.03 6.83
CA THR A 68 -10.29 7.72 6.15
C THR A 68 -10.24 7.48 4.64
N LEU A 69 -11.35 7.01 4.08
CA LEU A 69 -11.71 7.26 2.68
C LEU A 69 -12.48 8.58 2.66
N PRO A 70 -12.17 9.55 1.79
CA PRO A 70 -12.91 10.79 1.73
C PRO A 70 -14.38 10.52 1.38
N SER A 71 -15.31 10.93 2.24
CA SER A 71 -16.72 11.03 1.86
C SER A 71 -16.98 12.46 1.37
N VAL A 72 -17.18 12.63 0.08
CA VAL A 72 -17.71 13.88 -0.45
C VAL A 72 -19.23 13.75 -0.47
N SER A 73 -19.92 14.62 0.27
CA SER A 73 -21.37 14.83 0.08
C SER A 73 -21.56 15.61 -1.22
N THR A 74 -21.58 14.89 -2.35
CA THR A 74 -21.70 15.50 -3.68
C THR A 74 -23.16 15.74 -4.02
N ASN A 75 -23.74 16.82 -3.50
CA ASN A 75 -24.80 17.50 -4.22
C ASN A 75 -24.15 18.40 -5.28
N THR A 76 -23.72 17.77 -6.38
CA THR A 76 -23.42 18.38 -7.69
C THR A 76 -22.75 19.76 -7.67
N THR A 77 -21.43 19.82 -7.86
CA THR A 77 -20.80 21.10 -8.26
C THR A 77 -19.86 20.89 -9.44
N HIS A 78 -20.26 21.47 -10.57
CA HIS A 78 -19.34 21.82 -11.65
C HIS A 78 -18.37 22.87 -11.10
N TYR A 79 -17.21 22.44 -10.62
CA TYR A 79 -16.10 23.32 -10.29
C TYR A 79 -14.98 23.15 -11.30
N GLU A 80 -14.22 24.21 -11.51
CA GLU A 80 -12.94 24.16 -12.21
C GLU A 80 -11.82 24.29 -11.16
N PHE A 81 -10.81 23.44 -11.30
CA PHE A 81 -9.67 23.40 -10.40
C PHE A 81 -8.40 23.63 -11.19
N SER A 82 -7.52 24.50 -10.66
CA SER A 82 -6.21 24.72 -11.23
C SER A 82 -5.12 24.82 -10.15
N ASP A 83 -3.96 24.28 -10.46
CA ASP A 83 -2.78 24.32 -9.60
C ASP A 83 -1.79 25.38 -10.10
N GLY A 84 -1.63 26.46 -9.34
CA GLY A 84 -0.67 27.55 -9.58
C GLY A 84 0.69 27.36 -8.89
N GLY A 85 1.01 26.15 -8.44
CA GLY A 85 2.24 25.83 -7.72
C GLY A 85 2.07 26.05 -6.22
N SER A 86 2.33 27.27 -5.72
CA SER A 86 2.21 27.55 -4.28
C SER A 86 0.77 27.73 -3.80
N GLU A 87 -0.17 27.88 -4.73
CA GLU A 87 -1.57 28.20 -4.54
C GLU A 87 -2.40 27.32 -5.45
N VAL A 88 -3.62 26.98 -5.02
CA VAL A 88 -4.61 26.32 -5.87
C VAL A 88 -5.84 27.21 -5.98
N GLU A 89 -6.41 27.28 -7.18
CA GLU A 89 -7.61 28.06 -7.45
C GLU A 89 -8.78 27.11 -7.75
N LEU A 90 -9.89 27.38 -7.08
CA LEU A 90 -11.16 26.68 -7.22
C LEU A 90 -12.21 27.68 -7.70
N ARG A 91 -12.82 27.42 -8.85
CA ARG A 91 -13.92 28.23 -9.40
C ARG A 91 -15.22 27.45 -9.33
N LEU A 92 -16.23 28.01 -8.66
CA LEU A 92 -17.56 27.40 -8.54
C LEU A 92 -18.61 28.27 -9.21
N LYS A 93 -19.42 27.67 -10.09
CA LYS A 93 -20.55 28.37 -10.71
C LYS A 93 -21.67 28.56 -9.69
N LEU A 94 -22.12 29.80 -9.53
CA LEU A 94 -23.13 30.19 -8.56
C LEU A 94 -24.57 30.05 -9.08
N GLY A 95 -24.73 29.83 -10.40
CA GLY A 95 -26.04 29.72 -11.05
C GLY A 95 -26.65 31.10 -11.32
N ASP A 96 -27.83 31.11 -11.95
CA ASP A 96 -28.52 32.31 -12.48
C ASP A 96 -29.18 33.18 -11.38
N VAL A 97 -28.63 33.18 -10.17
CA VAL A 97 -29.18 33.84 -8.99
C VAL A 97 -28.25 34.98 -8.59
N ASP A 98 -28.81 36.17 -8.41
CA ASP A 98 -28.09 37.35 -7.92
C ASP A 98 -27.54 37.10 -6.50
N ILE A 99 -26.30 36.61 -6.41
CA ILE A 99 -25.60 36.30 -5.16
C ILE A 99 -24.63 37.43 -4.84
N THR A 100 -24.75 37.99 -3.64
CA THR A 100 -23.82 39.02 -3.17
C THR A 100 -22.75 38.43 -2.26
N SER A 101 -21.65 39.16 -2.04
CA SER A 101 -20.58 38.70 -1.14
C SER A 101 -21.02 38.48 0.31
N ARG A 102 -22.16 39.06 0.74
CA ARG A 102 -22.71 38.85 2.08
C ARG A 102 -23.39 37.49 2.24
N ASP A 103 -23.78 36.90 1.13
CA ASP A 103 -24.51 35.63 1.08
C ASP A 103 -23.55 34.44 1.06
N VAL A 104 -22.26 34.67 0.78
CA VAL A 104 -21.24 33.63 0.67
C VAL A 104 -20.50 33.44 1.99
N ILE A 105 -20.42 32.18 2.43
CA ILE A 105 -19.66 31.75 3.60
C ILE A 105 -18.59 30.75 3.14
N VAL A 106 -17.32 31.14 3.28
CA VAL A 106 -16.15 30.29 3.02
C VAL A 106 -15.46 30.02 4.36
N ASP A 107 -15.42 28.76 4.77
CA ASP A 107 -14.77 28.28 6.00
C ASP A 107 -13.64 27.30 5.62
N PRO A 108 -12.44 27.82 5.31
CA PRO A 108 -11.26 27.00 5.07
C PRO A 108 -10.64 26.57 6.41
N LYS A 109 -10.23 25.32 6.49
CA LYS A 109 -9.45 24.74 7.59
C LYS A 109 -8.23 24.04 7.01
N ASP A 110 -7.30 23.64 7.88
CA ASP A 110 -6.01 23.08 7.47
C ASP A 110 -6.15 21.95 6.42
N ASP A 111 -7.17 21.09 6.57
CA ASP A 111 -7.40 19.90 5.75
C ASP A 111 -8.81 19.81 5.16
N SER A 112 -9.65 20.82 5.36
CA SER A 112 -11.06 20.79 5.00
C SER A 112 -11.55 22.14 4.49
N LEU A 113 -12.61 22.12 3.70
CA LEU A 113 -13.18 23.32 3.09
C LEU A 113 -14.69 23.19 3.06
N ALA A 114 -15.38 24.17 3.63
CA ALA A 114 -16.82 24.33 3.52
C ALA A 114 -17.17 25.67 2.86
N ILE A 115 -17.95 25.60 1.79
CA ILE A 115 -18.46 26.74 1.04
C ILE A 115 -19.98 26.63 1.01
N LYS A 116 -20.65 27.64 1.57
CA LYS A 116 -22.11 27.71 1.68
C LYS A 116 -22.59 29.07 1.19
N VAL A 117 -23.79 29.10 0.61
CA VAL A 117 -24.45 30.32 0.16
C VAL A 117 -25.82 30.42 0.83
N GLN A 118 -26.13 31.60 1.33
CA GLN A 118 -27.41 31.92 1.95
C GLN A 118 -28.37 32.51 0.90
N LEU A 119 -29.47 31.82 0.61
CA LEU A 119 -30.50 32.23 -0.34
C LEU A 119 -31.86 32.25 0.35
N ASP A 120 -32.56 33.39 0.34
CA ASP A 120 -33.91 33.54 0.93
C ASP A 120 -34.04 33.01 2.37
N GLY A 121 -32.99 33.14 3.17
CA GLY A 121 -32.93 32.64 4.55
C GLY A 121 -32.61 31.15 4.70
N SER A 122 -32.45 30.41 3.60
CA SER A 122 -31.98 29.02 3.57
C SER A 122 -30.48 28.95 3.25
N LEU A 123 -29.77 28.00 3.87
CA LEU A 123 -28.35 27.79 3.63
C LEU A 123 -28.16 26.63 2.66
N ARG A 124 -27.60 26.91 1.49
CA ARG A 124 -27.24 25.92 0.47
C ARG A 124 -25.74 25.64 0.54
N THR A 125 -25.35 24.39 0.74
CA THR A 125 -23.94 23.97 0.63
C THR A 125 -23.56 23.89 -0.86
N LEU A 126 -22.56 24.65 -1.28
CA LEU A 126 -21.96 24.53 -2.61
C LEU A 126 -20.89 23.44 -2.62
N MET A 127 -20.04 23.42 -1.59
CA MET A 127 -19.00 22.43 -1.46
C MET A 127 -18.73 22.17 0.02
N GLU A 128 -18.59 20.91 0.38
CA GLU A 128 -18.13 20.52 1.71
C GLU A 128 -17.23 19.30 1.53
N THR A 129 -15.95 19.48 1.83
CA THR A 129 -14.97 18.40 1.85
C THR A 129 -14.28 18.36 3.20
N SER A 130 -14.28 17.17 3.79
CA SER A 130 -13.59 16.90 5.06
C SER A 130 -12.12 16.57 4.87
N VAL A 131 -11.68 16.27 3.64
CA VAL A 131 -10.30 15.90 3.32
C VAL A 131 -9.90 16.52 1.99
N LEU A 132 -9.05 17.54 2.05
CA LEU A 132 -8.36 18.12 0.92
C LEU A 132 -7.24 17.20 0.42
N TYR A 133 -6.77 17.47 -0.80
CA TYR A 133 -5.66 16.72 -1.37
C TYR A 133 -4.37 16.86 -0.53
N GLU A 134 -4.10 17.98 0.10
CA GLU A 134 -3.12 18.11 1.18
C GLU A 134 -3.49 19.32 2.04
N LYS A 135 -2.62 19.71 2.98
CA LYS A 135 -2.88 20.86 3.83
C LYS A 135 -2.74 22.21 3.14
N ILE A 136 -3.59 23.13 3.55
CA ILE A 136 -3.56 24.55 3.17
C ILE A 136 -3.18 25.42 4.38
N LYS A 137 -2.98 26.71 4.13
CA LYS A 137 -2.88 27.74 5.17
C LYS A 137 -4.17 28.55 5.18
N PRO A 138 -5.12 28.28 6.10
CA PRO A 138 -6.43 28.93 6.08
C PRO A 138 -6.38 30.46 6.15
N ALA A 139 -5.45 31.00 6.96
CA ALA A 139 -5.28 32.44 7.12
C ALA A 139 -4.78 33.17 5.85
N GLU A 140 -4.23 32.44 4.88
CA GLU A 140 -3.76 32.96 3.59
C GLU A 140 -4.78 32.64 2.46
N THR A 141 -6.00 32.21 2.81
CA THR A 141 -7.08 31.98 1.83
C THR A 141 -7.75 33.29 1.45
N ILE A 142 -7.92 33.51 0.16
CA ILE A 142 -8.64 34.65 -0.41
C ILE A 142 -9.73 34.15 -1.35
N TRP A 143 -10.85 34.86 -1.39
CA TRP A 143 -11.94 34.55 -2.30
C TRP A 143 -12.60 35.83 -2.81
N TYR A 144 -13.18 35.77 -4.00
CA TYR A 144 -13.88 36.88 -4.63
C TYR A 144 -14.95 36.34 -5.59
N LEU A 145 -15.87 37.22 -5.98
CA LEU A 145 -16.87 36.94 -7.01
C LEU A 145 -16.36 37.50 -8.34
N ASP A 146 -16.41 36.67 -9.38
CA ASP A 146 -16.09 37.02 -10.77
C ASP A 146 -17.30 36.66 -11.63
N ASP A 147 -18.10 37.68 -11.99
CA ASP A 147 -19.42 37.52 -12.61
C ASP A 147 -20.30 36.49 -11.86
N ASP A 148 -20.59 35.35 -12.48
CA ASP A 148 -21.43 34.27 -11.93
C ASP A 148 -20.60 33.15 -11.25
N GLU A 149 -19.32 33.40 -10.98
CA GLU A 149 -18.39 32.43 -10.41
C GLU A 149 -17.83 32.90 -9.05
N LEU A 150 -17.80 31.98 -8.09
CA LEU A 150 -17.04 32.14 -6.85
C LEU A 150 -15.64 31.59 -7.08
N VAL A 151 -14.63 32.46 -6.98
CA VAL A 151 -13.23 32.08 -7.07
C VAL A 151 -12.64 32.02 -5.67
N VAL A 152 -12.11 30.86 -5.30
CA VAL A 152 -11.43 30.62 -4.02
C VAL A 152 -9.98 30.22 -4.31
N ASN A 153 -9.03 31.04 -3.86
CA ASN A 153 -7.62 30.73 -3.94
C ASN A 153 -7.11 30.33 -2.55
N LEU A 154 -6.59 29.10 -2.46
CA LEU A 154 -6.10 28.47 -1.25
C LEU A 154 -4.57 28.38 -1.32
N LYS A 155 -3.89 28.93 -0.31
CA LYS A 155 -2.45 28.77 -0.18
C LYS A 155 -2.08 27.37 0.31
N LYS A 156 -1.23 26.66 -0.43
CA LYS A 156 -0.73 25.34 0.02
C LYS A 156 0.23 25.48 1.20
N GLN A 157 0.18 24.50 2.11
CA GLN A 157 1.23 24.35 3.12
C GLN A 157 2.55 23.87 2.48
N ASP A 158 2.46 22.95 1.51
CA ASP A 158 3.59 22.47 0.72
C ASP A 158 3.46 22.96 -0.73
N GLY A 159 4.14 24.06 -1.05
CA GLY A 159 4.05 24.70 -2.36
C GLY A 159 4.74 23.95 -3.50
N GLU A 160 5.55 22.93 -3.20
CA GLU A 160 6.19 22.08 -4.22
C GLU A 160 5.32 20.87 -4.59
N LEU A 161 4.34 20.53 -3.76
CA LEU A 161 3.46 19.40 -4.01
C LEU A 161 2.46 19.75 -5.11
N TYR A 162 2.50 19.01 -6.21
CA TYR A 162 1.50 19.09 -7.25
C TYR A 162 0.15 18.52 -6.76
N TRP A 163 -0.92 19.28 -6.96
CA TRP A 163 -2.29 18.89 -6.67
C TRP A 163 -3.00 18.65 -8.00
N PRO A 164 -3.34 17.41 -8.35
CA PRO A 164 -4.11 17.14 -9.56
C PRO A 164 -5.58 17.57 -9.44
N ASP A 165 -6.09 17.66 -8.21
CA ASP A 165 -7.44 18.04 -7.86
C ASP A 165 -7.49 18.55 -6.41
N ILE A 166 -8.62 19.13 -5.99
CA ILE A 166 -8.85 19.63 -4.63
C ILE A 166 -9.09 18.51 -3.61
N VAL A 167 -9.58 17.35 -4.06
CA VAL A 167 -9.87 16.17 -3.21
C VAL A 167 -9.07 14.94 -3.64
N GLU A 168 -8.94 13.96 -2.74
CA GLU A 168 -8.36 12.64 -3.02
C GLU A 168 -9.33 11.70 -3.77
N SER A 169 -9.76 12.08 -4.97
CA SER A 169 -10.47 11.20 -5.90
C SER A 169 -9.53 10.10 -6.45
N TRP A 170 -10.08 9.04 -7.05
CA TRP A 170 -9.26 8.02 -7.72
C TRP A 170 -8.38 8.64 -8.81
N GLU A 171 -8.98 9.52 -9.61
CA GLU A 171 -8.34 10.21 -10.72
C GLU A 171 -7.24 11.15 -10.23
N SER A 172 -7.44 11.88 -9.12
CA SER A 172 -6.40 12.74 -8.57
C SER A 172 -5.27 11.95 -7.92
N LEU A 173 -5.59 10.91 -7.14
CA LEU A 173 -4.59 10.08 -6.48
C LEU A 173 -3.70 9.35 -7.47
N THR A 174 -4.26 8.81 -8.55
CA THR A 174 -3.49 8.09 -9.58
C THR A 174 -2.46 9.01 -10.26
N VAL A 175 -2.85 10.22 -10.63
CA VAL A 175 -1.92 11.21 -11.22
C VAL A 175 -0.86 11.64 -10.21
N GLY A 176 -1.29 12.04 -9.01
CA GLY A 176 -0.41 12.63 -8.01
C GLY A 176 0.56 11.62 -7.39
N VAL A 177 0.09 10.42 -7.03
CA VAL A 177 0.96 9.37 -6.47
C VAL A 177 1.96 8.86 -7.50
N THR A 178 1.60 8.79 -8.78
CA THR A 178 2.53 8.39 -9.84
C THR A 178 3.75 9.34 -9.90
N GLN A 179 3.54 10.64 -9.74
CA GLN A 179 4.64 11.62 -9.67
C GLN A 179 5.50 11.43 -8.42
N LEU A 180 4.86 11.15 -7.27
CA LEU A 180 5.55 10.94 -5.99
C LEU A 180 6.39 9.65 -5.97
N LEU A 181 5.94 8.58 -6.62
CA LEU A 181 6.65 7.30 -6.67
C LEU A 181 7.96 7.38 -7.45
N LYS A 182 8.13 8.36 -8.36
CA LYS A 182 9.34 8.55 -9.19
C LYS A 182 9.79 7.26 -9.91
N GLY A 183 8.83 6.45 -10.36
CA GLY A 183 9.08 5.19 -11.03
C GLY A 183 9.37 3.98 -10.12
N THR A 184 9.35 4.17 -8.80
CA THR A 184 9.53 3.09 -7.82
C THR A 184 8.32 2.15 -7.84
N SER A 185 8.59 0.85 -7.83
CA SER A 185 7.56 -0.20 -7.88
C SER A 185 6.82 -0.36 -6.55
N VAL A 186 5.64 -0.97 -6.59
CA VAL A 186 4.79 -1.24 -5.43
C VAL A 186 4.63 -2.76 -5.27
N TYR A 187 4.77 -3.26 -4.05
CA TYR A 187 4.60 -4.67 -3.68
C TYR A 187 3.41 -4.80 -2.75
N LEU A 188 2.43 -5.60 -3.14
CA LEU A 188 1.27 -5.95 -2.34
C LEU A 188 1.53 -7.29 -1.66
N VAL A 189 1.54 -7.26 -0.32
CA VAL A 189 1.73 -8.42 0.53
C VAL A 189 0.51 -8.61 1.43
N GLY A 190 0.29 -9.83 1.92
CA GLY A 190 -0.79 -10.09 2.86
C GLY A 190 -1.24 -11.52 2.86
N GLU A 191 -2.25 -11.81 3.67
CA GLU A 191 -2.70 -13.18 3.91
C GLU A 191 -3.41 -13.81 2.70
N SER A 192 -3.96 -13.03 1.77
CA SER A 192 -4.72 -13.55 0.62
C SER A 192 -4.06 -13.21 -0.72
N THR A 193 -3.69 -14.25 -1.47
CA THR A 193 -3.19 -14.13 -2.83
C THR A 193 -4.22 -13.45 -3.73
N GLU A 194 -5.49 -13.84 -3.66
CA GLU A 194 -6.55 -13.30 -4.52
C GLU A 194 -6.72 -11.78 -4.34
N ILE A 195 -6.70 -11.31 -3.10
CA ILE A 195 -6.81 -9.87 -2.77
C ILE A 195 -5.63 -9.13 -3.38
N ASN A 196 -4.40 -9.61 -3.16
CA ASN A 196 -3.19 -9.00 -3.71
C ASN A 196 -3.26 -8.90 -5.24
N GLN A 197 -3.68 -9.97 -5.92
CA GLN A 197 -3.81 -10.03 -7.38
C GLN A 197 -4.86 -9.08 -7.93
N LYS A 198 -6.02 -8.97 -7.26
CA LYS A 198 -7.10 -8.11 -7.72
C LYS A 198 -6.73 -6.63 -7.58
N ILE A 199 -6.15 -6.26 -6.43
CA ILE A 199 -5.75 -4.88 -6.15
C ILE A 199 -4.52 -4.48 -6.98
N SER A 200 -3.59 -5.39 -7.25
CA SER A 200 -2.42 -5.06 -8.08
C SER A 200 -2.82 -4.65 -9.49
N ARG A 201 -3.80 -5.34 -10.09
CA ARG A 201 -4.31 -5.02 -11.43
C ARG A 201 -4.98 -3.65 -11.46
N GLU A 202 -5.82 -3.32 -10.48
CA GLU A 202 -6.44 -1.98 -10.42
C GLU A 202 -5.43 -0.87 -10.19
N LEU A 203 -4.48 -1.06 -9.28
CA LEU A 203 -3.41 -0.09 -9.06
C LEU A 203 -2.54 0.08 -10.30
N ALA A 204 -2.21 -1.01 -11.01
CA ALA A 204 -1.39 -0.96 -12.21
C ALA A 204 -2.08 -0.16 -13.33
N VAL A 205 -3.39 -0.37 -13.53
CA VAL A 205 -4.20 0.41 -14.48
C VAL A 205 -4.20 1.89 -14.11
N GLY A 206 -4.45 2.22 -12.83
CA GLY A 206 -4.48 3.60 -12.36
C GLY A 206 -3.13 4.31 -12.48
N LEU A 207 -2.04 3.66 -12.10
CA LEU A 207 -0.68 4.23 -12.12
C LEU A 207 -0.02 4.19 -13.51
N GLY A 208 -0.60 3.49 -14.48
CA GLY A 208 0.06 3.19 -15.75
C GLY A 208 1.34 2.37 -15.56
N TYR A 209 1.32 1.44 -14.60
CA TYR A 209 2.41 0.54 -14.25
C TYR A 209 2.13 -0.87 -14.78
N THR A 210 3.14 -1.74 -14.80
CA THR A 210 2.96 -3.13 -15.24
C THR A 210 2.51 -4.00 -14.06
N PRO A 211 1.35 -4.66 -14.13
CA PRO A 211 0.94 -5.62 -13.11
C PRO A 211 1.79 -6.90 -13.26
N LEU A 212 2.38 -7.36 -12.15
CA LEU A 212 3.11 -8.62 -12.09
C LEU A 212 2.58 -9.47 -10.94
N ASP A 213 2.53 -10.77 -11.16
CA ASP A 213 1.93 -11.73 -10.24
C ASP A 213 2.92 -12.85 -9.99
N THR A 214 3.42 -12.95 -8.76
CA THR A 214 4.43 -13.97 -8.44
C THR A 214 3.85 -15.37 -8.54
N LYS A 215 2.55 -15.58 -8.25
CA LYS A 215 1.90 -16.89 -8.43
C LYS A 215 1.89 -17.28 -9.90
N GLU A 216 1.42 -16.41 -10.78
CA GLU A 216 1.35 -16.72 -12.22
C GLU A 216 2.75 -16.97 -12.79
N LEU A 217 3.76 -16.20 -12.36
CA LEU A 217 5.15 -16.41 -12.76
C LEU A 217 5.68 -17.76 -12.27
N MET A 218 5.44 -18.11 -11.00
CA MET A 218 5.84 -19.40 -10.44
C MET A 218 5.25 -20.57 -11.23
N GLU A 219 3.93 -20.56 -11.43
CA GLU A 219 3.22 -21.64 -12.13
C GLU A 219 3.68 -21.77 -13.60
N ALA A 220 4.00 -20.64 -14.25
CA ALA A 220 4.56 -20.62 -15.58
C ALA A 220 5.97 -21.24 -15.64
N PHE A 221 6.84 -20.95 -14.66
CA PHE A 221 8.20 -21.48 -14.61
C PHE A 221 8.25 -22.96 -14.23
N THR A 222 7.42 -23.39 -13.29
CA THR A 222 7.45 -24.77 -12.76
C THR A 222 6.55 -25.74 -13.52
N LYS A 223 5.58 -25.21 -14.29
CA LYS A 223 4.53 -25.98 -14.97
C LYS A 223 3.67 -26.80 -13.99
N GLN A 224 3.59 -26.37 -12.74
CA GLN A 224 2.79 -26.96 -11.68
C GLN A 224 2.02 -25.87 -10.95
N THR A 225 0.83 -26.19 -10.42
CA THR A 225 0.08 -25.25 -9.58
C THR A 225 0.74 -25.13 -8.21
N ILE A 226 0.58 -23.97 -7.55
CA ILE A 226 1.11 -23.78 -6.19
C ILE A 226 0.55 -24.83 -5.23
N ASP A 227 -0.73 -25.16 -5.30
CA ASP A 227 -1.38 -26.12 -4.39
C ASP A 227 -0.80 -27.54 -4.53
N SER A 228 -0.54 -27.97 -5.77
CA SER A 228 0.09 -29.26 -6.05
C SER A 228 1.53 -29.29 -5.54
N TRP A 229 2.24 -28.18 -5.67
CA TRP A 229 3.63 -28.08 -5.28
C TRP A 229 3.79 -28.02 -3.77
N GLU A 230 2.99 -27.21 -3.08
CA GLU A 230 2.94 -27.13 -1.62
C GLU A 230 2.66 -28.51 -1.01
N SER A 231 1.70 -29.26 -1.58
CA SER A 231 1.38 -30.61 -1.11
C SER A 231 2.54 -31.61 -1.25
N THR A 232 3.44 -31.39 -2.21
CA THR A 232 4.53 -32.32 -2.52
C THR A 232 5.85 -31.94 -1.86
N GLN A 233 6.19 -30.64 -1.82
CA GLN A 233 7.49 -30.13 -1.36
C GLN A 233 7.40 -29.24 -0.11
N GLY A 234 6.20 -28.89 0.33
CA GLY A 234 5.95 -28.06 1.50
C GLY A 234 5.98 -26.56 1.21
N SER A 235 5.51 -25.78 2.18
CA SER A 235 5.37 -24.32 2.08
C SER A 235 6.71 -23.58 1.95
N ASP A 236 7.78 -24.13 2.51
CA ASP A 236 9.10 -23.48 2.49
C ASP A 236 9.72 -23.53 1.09
N ALA A 237 9.52 -24.62 0.35
CA ALA A 237 9.97 -24.72 -1.04
C ALA A 237 9.28 -23.69 -1.96
N VAL A 238 7.98 -23.46 -1.73
CA VAL A 238 7.21 -22.42 -2.44
C VAL A 238 7.77 -21.03 -2.13
N ALA A 239 8.02 -20.73 -0.84
CA ALA A 239 8.59 -19.44 -0.42
C ALA A 239 9.98 -19.18 -1.00
N GLU A 240 10.85 -20.19 -1.09
CA GLU A 240 12.18 -20.07 -1.69
C GLU A 240 12.12 -19.71 -3.18
N VAL A 241 11.19 -20.33 -3.92
CA VAL A 241 11.05 -20.04 -5.35
C VAL A 241 10.43 -18.66 -5.58
N GLU A 242 9.45 -18.28 -4.76
CA GLU A 242 8.93 -16.91 -4.81
C GLU A 242 10.04 -15.90 -4.49
N SER A 243 10.91 -16.18 -3.52
CA SER A 243 12.06 -15.34 -3.17
C SER A 243 13.01 -15.14 -4.36
N ALA A 244 13.30 -16.21 -5.11
CA ALA A 244 14.09 -16.13 -6.35
C ALA A 244 13.40 -15.33 -7.46
N ILE A 245 12.07 -15.37 -7.56
CA ILE A 245 11.33 -14.51 -8.49
C ILE A 245 11.40 -13.05 -8.03
N LEU A 246 11.21 -12.78 -6.73
CA LEU A 246 11.29 -11.44 -6.17
C LEU A 246 12.68 -10.81 -6.36
N GLU A 247 13.75 -11.60 -6.28
CA GLU A 247 15.11 -11.16 -6.64
C GLU A 247 15.15 -10.61 -8.07
N ASN A 248 14.63 -11.37 -9.04
CA ASN A 248 14.55 -10.94 -10.44
C ASN A 248 13.64 -9.71 -10.61
N LEU A 249 12.52 -9.64 -9.89
CA LEU A 249 11.59 -8.51 -9.96
C LEU A 249 12.14 -7.24 -9.30
N SER A 250 13.09 -7.36 -8.37
CA SER A 250 13.61 -6.22 -7.60
C SER A 250 14.29 -5.13 -8.44
N CYS A 251 14.75 -5.46 -9.65
CA CYS A 251 15.34 -4.49 -10.58
C CYS A 251 14.32 -3.87 -11.55
N HIS A 252 13.08 -4.33 -11.55
CA HIS A 252 12.04 -3.79 -12.43
C HIS A 252 11.47 -2.49 -11.84
N ALA A 253 11.44 -1.44 -12.65
CA ALA A 253 10.81 -0.17 -12.30
C ALA A 253 9.37 -0.13 -12.84
N ARG A 254 8.53 0.69 -12.21
CA ARG A 254 7.14 0.94 -12.63
C ARG A 254 6.29 -0.33 -12.71
N THR A 255 6.42 -1.19 -11.70
CA THR A 255 5.59 -2.41 -11.57
C THR A 255 4.71 -2.36 -10.32
N VAL A 256 3.59 -3.07 -10.36
CA VAL A 256 2.80 -3.40 -9.18
C VAL A 256 2.80 -4.92 -9.04
N VAL A 257 3.50 -5.42 -8.03
CA VAL A 257 3.75 -6.84 -7.80
C VAL A 257 2.76 -7.37 -6.76
N ALA A 258 1.94 -8.34 -7.12
CA ALA A 258 1.15 -9.14 -6.18
C ALA A 258 1.96 -10.34 -5.72
N THR A 259 2.18 -10.47 -4.41
CA THR A 259 2.84 -11.65 -3.84
C THR A 259 1.84 -12.74 -3.50
N VAL A 260 2.32 -13.98 -3.43
CA VAL A 260 1.60 -15.11 -2.85
C VAL A 260 1.36 -14.80 -1.37
N GLY A 261 0.13 -15.07 -0.91
CA GLY A 261 -0.27 -14.84 0.46
C GLY A 261 -0.07 -16.04 1.38
N GLY A 262 -0.70 -15.98 2.55
CA GLY A 262 -0.75 -17.10 3.48
C GLY A 262 0.60 -17.45 4.12
N ARG A 263 0.78 -18.74 4.45
CA ARG A 263 1.99 -19.26 5.12
C ARG A 263 3.08 -19.72 4.16
N HIS A 264 2.76 -19.90 2.87
CA HIS A 264 3.71 -20.34 1.84
C HIS A 264 4.29 -19.18 1.03
N GLY A 265 3.75 -17.96 1.16
CA GLY A 265 4.33 -16.78 0.53
C GLY A 265 5.63 -16.33 1.19
N ALA A 266 6.60 -15.89 0.40
CA ALA A 266 7.91 -15.39 0.83
C ALA A 266 7.78 -14.23 1.81
N ALA A 267 6.82 -13.32 1.59
CA ALA A 267 6.58 -12.17 2.46
C ALA A 267 6.14 -12.54 3.89
N SER A 268 5.65 -13.77 4.11
CA SER A 268 5.32 -14.27 5.45
C SER A 268 6.56 -14.58 6.31
N ARG A 269 7.72 -14.76 5.67
CA ARG A 269 9.02 -15.04 6.31
C ARG A 269 9.78 -13.72 6.54
N THR A 270 10.36 -13.53 7.71
CA THR A 270 11.02 -12.27 8.10
C THR A 270 12.36 -12.04 7.38
N ASP A 271 13.03 -13.09 6.93
CA ASP A 271 14.33 -13.10 6.27
C ASP A 271 14.27 -12.87 4.74
N ASN A 272 13.09 -12.99 4.13
CA ASN A 272 12.88 -12.86 2.68
C ASN A 272 12.47 -11.46 2.21
N TRP A 273 12.72 -10.42 3.02
CA TRP A 273 12.27 -9.05 2.71
C TRP A 273 13.25 -8.19 1.92
N ARG A 274 14.50 -8.63 1.78
CA ARG A 274 15.55 -7.82 1.15
C ARG A 274 15.17 -7.34 -0.26
N HIS A 275 14.47 -8.16 -1.04
CA HIS A 275 14.04 -7.81 -2.40
C HIS A 275 12.70 -7.07 -2.43
N LEU A 276 11.83 -7.26 -1.43
CA LEU A 276 10.59 -6.51 -1.29
C LEU A 276 10.86 -5.02 -1.00
N PHE A 277 11.94 -4.71 -0.27
CA PHE A 277 12.34 -3.34 0.02
C PHE A 277 12.83 -2.54 -1.21
N ALA A 278 13.01 -3.19 -2.37
CA ALA A 278 13.27 -2.54 -3.65
C ALA A 278 12.16 -1.56 -4.07
N GLY A 279 10.92 -1.82 -3.62
CA GLY A 279 9.76 -0.97 -3.86
C GLY A 279 9.00 -0.62 -2.58
N PHE A 280 7.89 0.08 -2.74
CA PHE A 280 6.98 0.38 -1.64
C PHE A 280 6.17 -0.84 -1.26
N THR A 281 6.13 -1.18 0.02
CA THR A 281 5.44 -2.39 0.51
C THR A 281 4.12 -2.04 1.19
N VAL A 282 3.03 -2.64 0.71
CA VAL A 282 1.68 -2.44 1.22
C VAL A 282 1.12 -3.77 1.70
N TRP A 283 0.83 -3.85 3.00
CA TRP A 283 0.16 -5.00 3.59
C TRP A 283 -1.36 -4.85 3.53
N LEU A 284 -2.00 -5.67 2.70
CA LEU A 284 -3.47 -5.81 2.65
C LEU A 284 -3.89 -6.84 3.69
N SER A 285 -4.47 -6.38 4.79
CA SER A 285 -4.81 -7.21 5.95
C SER A 285 -6.30 -7.17 6.20
N GLN A 286 -6.94 -8.33 6.22
CA GLN A 286 -8.33 -8.42 6.67
C GLN A 286 -8.40 -8.17 8.17
N SER A 287 -9.41 -7.41 8.60
CA SER A 287 -9.63 -7.01 9.99
C SER A 287 -10.99 -7.52 10.44
N GLU A 288 -11.04 -7.98 11.69
CA GLU A 288 -12.29 -8.36 12.36
C GLU A 288 -12.92 -7.18 13.10
N ALA A 289 -12.26 -6.01 13.06
CA ALA A 289 -12.74 -4.81 13.72
C ALA A 289 -14.03 -4.29 13.07
N THR A 290 -14.97 -3.86 13.91
CA THR A 290 -16.25 -3.28 13.49
C THR A 290 -16.17 -1.78 13.18
N ASP A 291 -15.10 -1.13 13.61
CA ASP A 291 -14.90 0.30 13.48
C ASP A 291 -13.42 0.64 13.17
N GLU A 292 -13.21 1.84 12.65
CA GLU A 292 -11.91 2.33 12.19
C GLU A 292 -10.88 2.48 13.32
N VAL A 293 -11.31 2.89 14.51
CA VAL A 293 -10.41 3.08 15.66
C VAL A 293 -9.87 1.72 16.10
N SER A 294 -10.74 0.73 16.22
CA SER A 294 -10.38 -0.65 16.51
C SER A 294 -9.48 -1.27 15.44
N ALA A 295 -9.76 -1.04 14.16
CA ALA A 295 -8.92 -1.51 13.05
C ALA A 295 -7.52 -0.89 13.09
N ARG A 296 -7.42 0.39 13.45
CA ARG A 296 -6.15 1.10 13.63
C ARG A 296 -5.35 0.56 14.80
N ASP A 297 -6.00 0.25 15.92
CA ASP A 297 -5.33 -0.32 17.09
C ASP A 297 -4.91 -1.78 16.86
N GLU A 298 -5.69 -2.54 16.10
CA GLU A 298 -5.27 -3.85 15.57
C GLU A 298 -4.01 -3.73 14.70
N ALA A 299 -3.99 -2.79 13.75
CA ALA A 299 -2.82 -2.52 12.91
C ALA A 299 -1.57 -2.17 13.74
N LYS A 300 -1.71 -1.30 14.76
CA LYS A 300 -0.61 -0.97 15.68
C LYS A 300 -0.10 -2.19 16.43
N ARG A 301 -1.00 -3.04 16.94
CA ARG A 301 -0.64 -4.27 17.65
C ARG A 301 0.13 -5.23 16.73
N HIS A 302 -0.33 -5.46 15.51
CA HIS A 302 0.34 -6.35 14.56
C HIS A 302 1.78 -5.88 14.23
N PHE A 303 1.97 -4.57 14.13
CA PHE A 303 3.30 -3.99 13.90
C PHE A 303 4.22 -4.03 15.13
N GLN A 304 3.66 -4.06 16.34
CA GLN A 304 4.42 -4.17 17.59
C GLN A 304 4.78 -5.62 17.91
N ASP A 305 3.87 -6.55 17.63
CA ASP A 305 4.07 -7.98 17.86
C ASP A 305 5.25 -8.49 17.02
N GLY A 306 5.39 -8.02 15.77
CA GLY A 306 6.56 -8.33 14.91
C GLY A 306 6.69 -9.81 14.53
N THR A 307 5.75 -10.65 14.96
CA THR A 307 5.73 -12.10 14.76
C THR A 307 5.40 -12.49 13.32
N ARG A 308 4.69 -11.62 12.60
CA ARG A 308 4.35 -11.81 11.19
C ARG A 308 5.38 -11.13 10.29
N GLY A 309 5.88 -11.84 9.28
CA GLY A 309 6.74 -11.26 8.25
C GLY A 309 6.17 -9.96 7.66
N TYR A 310 4.85 -9.91 7.44
CA TYR A 310 4.11 -8.73 6.95
C TYR A 310 4.29 -7.45 7.78
N SER A 311 4.69 -7.54 9.04
CA SER A 311 4.99 -6.38 9.89
C SER A 311 6.19 -5.54 9.41
N ASN A 312 6.97 -6.06 8.46
CA ASN A 312 8.02 -5.32 7.75
C ASN A 312 7.48 -4.36 6.68
N ALA A 313 6.19 -4.45 6.31
CA ALA A 313 5.58 -3.55 5.34
C ALA A 313 5.59 -2.09 5.83
N GLU A 314 5.72 -1.16 4.90
CA GLU A 314 5.76 0.27 5.20
C GLU A 314 4.36 0.84 5.44
N VAL A 315 3.37 0.27 4.75
CA VAL A 315 1.95 0.64 4.84
C VAL A 315 1.13 -0.59 5.17
N VAL A 316 0.06 -0.42 5.96
CA VAL A 316 -0.99 -1.42 6.12
C VAL A 316 -2.34 -0.81 5.74
N VAL A 317 -3.14 -1.56 4.99
CA VAL A 317 -4.54 -1.25 4.68
C VAL A 317 -5.40 -2.35 5.28
N LYS A 318 -6.28 -1.96 6.20
CA LYS A 318 -7.19 -2.87 6.90
C LYS A 318 -8.51 -2.98 6.16
N LEU A 319 -8.95 -4.21 5.91
CA LEU A 319 -10.16 -4.53 5.15
C LEU A 319 -11.22 -5.12 6.09
N GLY A 320 -12.37 -4.45 6.25
CA GLY A 320 -13.51 -4.94 7.04
C GLY A 320 -14.33 -6.02 6.33
N GLY A 321 -13.66 -6.97 5.67
CA GLY A 321 -14.24 -7.93 4.74
C GLY A 321 -13.72 -7.76 3.30
N TRP A 322 -13.98 -8.74 2.45
CA TRP A 322 -13.54 -8.74 1.06
C TRP A 322 -14.69 -9.04 0.10
N ASP A 323 -14.86 -8.16 -0.89
CA ASP A 323 -15.66 -8.38 -2.09
C ASP A 323 -14.93 -7.70 -3.25
N THR A 324 -14.88 -8.37 -4.40
CA THR A 324 -14.25 -7.89 -5.62
C THR A 324 -14.76 -6.52 -6.10
N ASN A 325 -15.99 -6.14 -5.77
CA ASN A 325 -16.59 -4.85 -6.09
C ASN A 325 -15.91 -3.68 -5.35
N TYR A 326 -15.28 -3.94 -4.20
CA TYR A 326 -14.55 -2.93 -3.44
C TYR A 326 -13.10 -2.74 -3.90
N SER A 327 -12.67 -3.41 -4.96
CA SER A 327 -11.29 -3.35 -5.44
C SER A 327 -10.81 -1.93 -5.74
N LYS A 328 -11.62 -1.10 -6.42
CA LYS A 328 -11.29 0.32 -6.68
C LYS A 328 -11.14 1.12 -5.37
N THR A 329 -12.04 0.92 -4.41
CA THR A 329 -12.01 1.60 -3.11
C THR A 329 -10.76 1.22 -2.31
N VAL A 330 -10.41 -0.06 -2.28
CA VAL A 330 -9.20 -0.55 -1.60
C VAL A 330 -7.94 -0.01 -2.29
N ALA A 331 -7.90 -0.03 -3.62
CA ALA A 331 -6.80 0.56 -4.39
C ALA A 331 -6.67 2.06 -4.11
N GLN A 332 -7.78 2.81 -4.04
CA GLN A 332 -7.78 4.23 -3.68
C GLN A 332 -7.22 4.45 -2.27
N ALA A 333 -7.64 3.65 -1.29
CA ALA A 333 -7.09 3.69 0.07
C ALA A 333 -5.58 3.39 0.08
N THR A 334 -5.12 2.43 -0.73
CA THR A 334 -3.69 2.14 -0.91
C THR A 334 -2.93 3.35 -1.45
N LEU A 335 -3.45 4.04 -2.47
CA LEU A 335 -2.82 5.25 -3.01
C LEU A 335 -2.77 6.38 -2.00
N SER A 336 -3.85 6.62 -1.26
CA SER A 336 -3.89 7.63 -0.18
C SER A 336 -2.84 7.32 0.91
N ALA A 337 -2.72 6.05 1.30
CA ALA A 337 -1.74 5.62 2.29
C ALA A 337 -0.29 5.76 1.80
N LEU A 338 -0.02 5.39 0.53
CA LEU A 338 1.28 5.60 -0.11
C LEU A 338 1.65 7.09 -0.22
N LYS A 339 0.69 7.94 -0.60
CA LYS A 339 0.87 9.39 -0.64
C LYS A 339 1.35 9.90 0.72
N ARG A 340 0.61 9.58 1.79
CA ARG A 340 0.92 10.01 3.16
C ARG A 340 2.29 9.51 3.63
N LEU A 341 2.67 8.27 3.28
CA LEU A 341 4.01 7.74 3.54
C LEU A 341 5.09 8.58 2.85
N ILE A 342 4.96 8.83 1.55
CA ILE A 342 5.98 9.56 0.78
C ILE A 342 6.07 11.02 1.22
N LEU A 343 4.95 11.65 1.59
CA LEU A 343 4.96 13.01 2.12
C LEU A 343 5.61 13.09 3.51
N SER A 344 5.58 12.00 4.29
CA SER A 344 6.28 11.93 5.59
C SER A 344 7.81 11.79 5.46
N ASP A 345 8.30 11.23 4.35
CA ASP A 345 9.73 11.17 3.99
C ASP A 345 9.89 11.32 2.46
N LYS A 346 10.05 12.57 2.01
CA LYS A 346 10.16 12.92 0.58
C LYS A 346 11.38 12.30 -0.11
N GLU A 347 12.38 11.85 0.65
CA GLU A 347 13.59 11.21 0.12
C GLU A 347 13.40 9.71 -0.09
N LEU A 348 12.34 9.11 0.44
CA LEU A 348 12.12 7.67 0.45
C LEU A 348 12.16 7.02 -0.94
N PRO A 349 11.52 7.56 -2.00
CA PRO A 349 11.69 7.04 -3.36
C PRO A 349 13.15 7.03 -3.83
N GLY A 350 13.91 8.08 -3.49
CA GLY A 350 15.33 8.20 -3.83
C GLY A 350 16.20 7.18 -3.09
N LYS A 351 15.91 6.95 -1.80
CA LYS A 351 16.55 5.90 -0.99
C LYS A 351 16.28 4.51 -1.57
N LYS A 352 15.04 4.21 -1.96
CA LYS A 352 14.69 2.92 -2.63
C LYS A 352 15.44 2.75 -3.94
N SER A 353 15.48 3.78 -4.79
CA SER A 353 16.25 3.75 -6.03
C SER A 353 17.76 3.50 -5.78
N LEU A 354 18.33 4.09 -4.72
CA LEU A 354 19.72 3.80 -4.32
C LEU A 354 19.88 2.35 -3.86
N TYR A 355 18.97 1.83 -3.05
CA TYR A 355 19.00 0.46 -2.56
C TYR A 355 18.98 -0.57 -3.70
N VAL A 356 18.13 -0.36 -4.71
CA VAL A 356 18.08 -1.18 -5.93
C VAL A 356 19.39 -1.11 -6.70
N ARG A 357 19.97 0.09 -6.90
CA ARG A 357 21.26 0.25 -7.61
C ARG A 357 22.43 -0.42 -6.91
N LEU A 358 22.36 -0.58 -5.60
CA LEU A 358 23.37 -1.30 -4.81
C LEU A 358 23.10 -2.81 -4.72
N GLY A 359 22.04 -3.32 -5.37
CA GLY A 359 21.76 -4.75 -5.48
C GLY A 359 20.99 -5.33 -4.31
N CYS A 360 20.14 -4.55 -3.64
CA CYS A 360 19.22 -5.05 -2.61
C CYS A 360 19.91 -5.88 -1.50
N ARG A 361 21.03 -5.38 -0.97
CA ARG A 361 21.97 -6.15 -0.13
C ARG A 361 21.39 -6.62 1.22
N GLY A 362 20.21 -6.17 1.62
CA GLY A 362 19.60 -6.48 2.92
C GLY A 362 20.00 -5.53 4.04
N ASP A 363 20.64 -4.41 3.72
CA ASP A 363 20.98 -3.31 4.65
C ASP A 363 19.89 -2.22 4.73
N TRP A 364 18.71 -2.47 4.16
CA TRP A 364 17.56 -1.57 4.29
C TRP A 364 17.08 -1.51 5.76
N PRO A 365 16.67 -0.34 6.28
CA PRO A 365 16.60 0.98 5.62
C PRO A 365 17.88 1.81 5.69
N ASP A 366 18.86 1.38 6.49
CA ASP A 366 20.11 2.09 6.75
C ASP A 366 21.20 1.70 5.72
N ILE A 367 20.99 2.11 4.47
CA ILE A 367 21.87 1.78 3.32
C ILE A 367 23.33 2.15 3.63
N LYS A 368 24.20 1.15 3.61
CA LYS A 368 25.63 1.30 3.91
C LYS A 368 26.43 1.73 2.68
N PRO A 369 27.65 2.26 2.84
CA PRO A 369 28.51 2.61 1.71
C PRO A 369 28.80 1.42 0.77
N PRO A 370 29.20 1.69 -0.49
CA PRO A 370 29.71 0.66 -1.39
C PRO A 370 30.89 -0.10 -0.76
N GLY A 371 30.92 -1.43 -0.90
CA GLY A 371 31.96 -2.29 -0.30
C GLY A 371 31.64 -2.81 1.11
N TYR A 372 30.57 -2.35 1.75
CA TYR A 372 30.03 -3.01 2.94
C TYR A 372 29.41 -4.36 2.59
N ASP A 373 29.80 -5.39 3.33
CA ASP A 373 29.23 -6.73 3.28
C ASP A 373 28.42 -7.01 4.56
N PRO A 374 27.08 -7.13 4.48
CA PRO A 374 26.23 -7.41 5.64
C PRO A 374 26.54 -8.74 6.32
N SER A 375 27.20 -9.68 5.63
CA SER A 375 27.59 -10.97 6.22
C SER A 375 28.76 -10.87 7.21
N THR A 376 29.58 -9.81 7.11
CA THR A 376 30.76 -9.57 7.98
C THR A 376 30.43 -8.85 9.30
N ALA A 377 29.18 -8.40 9.47
CA ALA A 377 28.79 -7.56 10.60
C ALA A 377 28.65 -8.31 11.94
N ASN A 378 28.71 -9.65 11.93
CA ASN A 378 28.58 -10.48 13.14
C ASN A 378 29.94 -10.89 13.77
N ASP A 379 31.07 -10.41 13.23
CA ASP A 379 32.41 -10.73 13.74
C ASP A 379 33.00 -9.65 14.67
N ALA A 380 32.17 -8.72 15.18
CA ALA A 380 32.60 -7.62 16.06
C ALA A 380 31.90 -7.63 17.42
#